data_AF-A0A6I8MDB8-F1
#
_entry.id   AF-A0A6I8MDB8-F1
#
_cell.length_a   1.000
_cell.length_b   1.000
_cell.length_c   1.000
_cell.angle_alpha   90.00
_cell.angle_beta   90.00
_cell.angle_gamma   90.00
#
_symmetry.space_group_name_H-M   'P 1'
#
loop_
_entity.id
_entity.type
_entity.pdbx_description
1 polymer ?
#
loop_
_entity_poly.entity_id
_entity_poly.type
_entity_poly.pdbx_seq_one_letter_code
_entity_poly.pdbx_strand_id
1 'polypeptide(L)' 'MYSDAAIGAKIKTTFDDEHGLYGAKRIAANLKTDTSFGPINHKKVARIMKIHEAEKALPSSADASPLGARLATVPCQI' A
#
# COMPACT_ATOMS: atom_id res chain seq x y z
N MET A 1 -1.40 -17.18 16.55
CA MET A 1 -1.72 -16.86 15.13
C MET A 1 -2.12 -15.40 15.07
N TYR A 2 -1.48 -14.58 14.24
CA TYR A 2 -1.86 -13.17 14.06
C TYR A 2 -3.04 -13.05 13.09
N SER A 3 -4.06 -12.29 13.47
CA SER A 3 -5.25 -12.03 12.63
C SER A 3 -4.87 -11.20 11.40
N ASP A 4 -5.56 -11.42 10.27
CA ASP A 4 -5.31 -10.68 9.02
C ASP A 4 -5.44 -9.16 9.20
N ALA A 5 -6.29 -8.70 10.13
CA ALA A 5 -6.43 -7.28 10.46
C ALA A 5 -5.14 -6.64 10.99
N ALA A 6 -4.42 -7.33 11.88
CA ALA A 6 -3.19 -6.81 12.46
C ALA A 6 -1.99 -6.89 11.50
N ILE A 7 -1.98 -7.90 10.63
CA ILE A 7 -1.04 -7.96 9.50
C ILE A 7 -1.35 -6.84 8.50
N GLY A 8 -2.63 -6.59 8.22
CA GLY A 8 -3.10 -5.56 7.31
C GLY A 8 -2.79 -4.14 7.79
N ALA A 9 -2.86 -3.87 9.10
CA ALA A 9 -2.43 -2.60 9.67
C ALA A 9 -0.95 -2.32 9.34
N LYS A 10 -0.06 -3.29 9.58
CA LYS A 10 1.38 -3.13 9.29
C LYS A 10 1.68 -3.04 7.79
N ILE A 11 1.04 -3.87 6.96
CA ILE A 11 1.11 -3.79 5.49
C ILE A 11 0.73 -2.38 5.00
N LYS A 12 -0.38 -1.86 5.54
CA LYS A 12 -0.93 -0.57 5.15
C LYS A 12 -0.01 0.57 5.58
N THR A 13 0.53 0.53 6.80
CA THR A 13 1.55 1.49 7.26
C THR A 13 2.76 1.49 6.32
N THR A 14 3.36 0.33 6.03
CA THR A 14 4.50 0.26 5.09
C THR A 14 4.14 0.74 3.68
N PHE A 15 2.90 0.50 3.22
CA PHE A 15 2.44 0.98 1.92
C PHE A 15 2.24 2.50 1.89
N ASP A 16 1.62 3.07 2.93
CA ASP A 16 1.39 4.51 3.09
C ASP A 16 2.75 5.26 3.27
N ASP A 17 3.69 4.70 4.05
CA ASP A 17 5.05 5.27 4.29
C ASP A 17 5.91 5.30 3.00
N GLU A 18 5.76 4.30 2.14
CA GLU A 18 6.48 4.19 0.86
C GLU A 18 5.73 4.87 -0.30
N HIS A 19 4.75 5.73 0.00
CA HIS A 19 3.91 6.45 -0.98
C HIS A 19 3.23 5.53 -2.01
N GLY A 20 2.94 4.28 -1.65
CA GLY A 20 2.30 3.30 -2.52
C GLY A 20 3.19 2.72 -3.63
N LEU A 21 4.50 3.02 -3.63
CA LEU A 21 5.46 2.44 -4.59
C LEU A 21 5.75 0.95 -4.32
N TYR A 22 5.35 0.45 -3.15
CA TYR A 22 5.60 -0.92 -2.72
C TYR A 22 4.42 -1.84 -3.05
N GLY A 23 4.56 -2.60 -4.14
CA GLY A 23 3.62 -3.69 -4.44
C GLY A 23 3.71 -4.84 -3.43
N ALA A 24 2.70 -5.72 -3.45
CA ALA A 24 2.57 -6.85 -2.53
C ALA A 24 3.83 -7.74 -2.41
N LYS A 25 4.65 -7.81 -3.48
CA LYS A 25 5.93 -8.53 -3.48
C LYS A 25 6.99 -7.90 -2.57
N ARG A 26 7.12 -6.57 -2.61
CA ARG A 26 8.10 -5.82 -1.79
C ARG A 26 7.67 -5.80 -0.34
N ILE A 27 6.38 -5.59 -0.10
CA ILE A 27 5.78 -5.65 1.24
C ILE A 27 5.99 -7.03 1.86
N ALA A 28 5.76 -8.12 1.12
CA ALA A 28 6.01 -9.47 1.65
C ALA A 28 7.47 -9.72 2.01
N ALA A 29 8.43 -9.19 1.22
CA ALA A 29 9.85 -9.31 1.53
C ALA A 29 10.22 -8.53 2.80
N ASN A 30 9.66 -7.33 2.97
CA ASN A 30 9.85 -6.49 4.16
C ASN A 30 9.22 -7.14 5.41
N LEU A 31 8.03 -7.76 5.28
CA LEU A 31 7.40 -8.49 6.39
C LEU A 31 8.07 -9.85 6.67
N LYS A 32 8.80 -10.44 5.73
CA LYS A 32 9.51 -11.70 5.94
C LYS A 32 10.72 -11.54 6.87
N THR A 33 11.29 -10.35 6.98
CA THR A 33 12.36 -10.06 7.97
C THR A 33 11.78 -9.93 9.39
N ASP A 34 10.52 -9.53 9.51
CA ASP A 34 9.78 -9.50 10.77
C ASP A 34 9.28 -10.91 11.14
N THR A 35 10.05 -11.63 11.96
CA THR A 35 9.75 -13.02 12.38
C THR A 35 8.47 -13.15 13.25
N SER A 36 7.84 -12.03 13.63
CA SER A 36 6.62 -12.02 14.46
C SER A 36 5.38 -12.55 13.74
N PHE A 37 5.36 -12.50 12.41
CA PHE A 37 4.24 -13.01 11.63
C PHE A 37 4.69 -14.29 10.92
N GLY A 38 3.97 -15.39 11.14
CA GLY A 38 4.22 -16.66 10.43
C GLY A 38 4.24 -16.46 8.90
N PRO A 39 4.58 -17.47 8.09
CA PRO A 39 4.99 -17.32 6.70
C PRO A 39 4.09 -16.36 5.88
N ILE A 40 4.58 -15.14 5.64
CA ILE A 40 3.90 -14.12 4.84
C ILE A 40 4.37 -14.23 3.39
N ASN A 41 3.43 -14.60 2.52
CA ASN A 41 3.63 -14.63 1.07
C ASN A 41 2.92 -13.44 0.40
N HIS A 42 3.43 -13.02 -0.75
CA HIS A 42 2.85 -11.91 -1.55
C HIS A 42 1.38 -12.15 -1.95
N LYS A 43 0.92 -13.40 -2.09
CA LYS A 43 -0.51 -13.73 -2.27
C LYS A 43 -1.36 -13.32 -1.07
N LYS A 44 -0.87 -13.56 0.15
CA LYS A 44 -1.56 -13.19 1.39
C LYS A 44 -1.61 -11.67 1.52
N VAL A 45 -0.49 -11.00 1.25
CA VAL A 45 -0.42 -9.53 1.22
C VAL A 45 -1.43 -8.94 0.24
N ALA A 46 -1.47 -9.42 -1.00
CA ALA A 46 -2.42 -8.92 -2.00
C ALA A 46 -3.88 -9.12 -1.57
N ARG A 47 -4.20 -10.25 -0.94
CA ARG A 47 -5.54 -10.52 -0.39
C ARG A 47 -5.89 -9.53 0.71
N ILE A 48 -4.98 -9.32 1.66
CA ILE A 48 -5.20 -8.40 2.78
C ILE A 48 -5.33 -6.96 2.29
N MET A 49 -4.47 -6.52 1.36
CA MET A 49 -4.59 -5.20 0.70
C MET A 49 -5.97 -5.03 0.06
N LYS A 50 -6.44 -6.03 -0.69
CA LYS A 50 -7.78 -6.00 -1.31
C LYS A 50 -8.92 -5.91 -0.29
N ILE A 51 -8.81 -6.61 0.84
CA ILE A 51 -9.83 -6.61 1.90
C ILE A 51 -9.83 -5.27 2.65
N HIS A 52 -8.66 -4.67 2.89
CA HIS A 52 -8.53 -3.40 3.61
C HIS A 52 -8.77 -2.16 2.70
N GLU A 53 -8.48 -2.23 1.40
CA GLU A 53 -8.82 -1.19 0.43
C GLU A 53 -10.34 -0.94 0.36
N ALA A 54 -11.16 -1.98 0.58
CA ALA A 54 -12.61 -1.87 0.59
C ALA A 54 -13.17 -1.14 1.83
N GLU A 55 -12.41 -1.09 2.93
CA GLU A 55 -12.84 -0.42 4.17
C GLU A 55 -12.49 1.08 4.17
N LYS A 56 -11.44 1.49 3.45
CA LYS A 56 -10.93 2.88 3.42
C LYS A 56 -11.62 3.76 2.36
N ALA A 57 -12.91 3.57 2.11
CA ALA A 57 -13.71 4.60 1.46
C ALA A 57 -14.02 5.73 2.48
N LEU A 58 -13.01 6.58 2.73
CA LEU A 58 -13.00 7.88 3.47
C LEU A 58 -13.12 7.84 5.02
N PRO A 59 -12.68 8.89 5.79
CA PRO A 59 -12.11 10.22 5.45
C PRO A 59 -10.87 10.73 6.28
N SER A 60 -10.33 11.90 5.89
CA SER A 60 -9.62 12.93 6.71
C SER A 60 -8.17 12.63 7.17
N SER A 61 -7.16 13.51 7.19
CA SER A 61 -6.98 14.97 7.01
C SER A 61 -5.47 15.29 7.02
N ALA A 62 -5.05 16.36 6.32
CA ALA A 62 -3.70 16.98 6.24
C ALA A 62 -2.66 16.16 5.42
N ASP A 63 -2.03 16.66 4.36
CA ASP A 63 -1.44 17.99 4.20
C ASP A 63 -1.66 18.58 2.78
N ALA A 64 -1.55 19.89 2.69
CA ALA A 64 -1.95 20.72 1.56
C ALA A 64 -0.89 20.75 0.44
N SER A 65 -1.36 20.96 -0.80
CA SER A 65 -0.76 21.92 -1.75
C SER A 65 -1.58 22.01 -3.04
N PRO A 66 -2.34 23.10 -3.27
CA PRO A 66 -2.84 23.45 -4.59
C PRO A 66 -1.90 24.51 -5.18
N LEU A 67 -0.84 24.09 -5.86
CA LEU A 67 -0.08 24.97 -6.76
C LEU A 67 0.13 24.22 -8.06
N GLY A 68 -0.50 24.76 -9.09
CA GLY A 68 -0.79 24.08 -10.32
C GLY A 68 0.41 23.87 -11.23
N ALA A 69 0.21 22.96 -12.18
CA ALA A 69 0.54 23.18 -13.57
C ALA A 69 -0.27 22.20 -14.43
N ARG A 70 -1.28 22.73 -15.10
CA ARG A 70 -1.64 22.25 -16.45
C ARG A 70 -0.39 22.27 -17.31
N LEU A 71 -0.13 21.21 -18.08
CA LEU A 71 0.50 21.16 -19.41
C LEU A 71 0.98 19.72 -19.60
N ALA A 72 0.85 19.03 -20.72
CA ALA A 72 -0.01 19.08 -21.88
C ALA A 72 0.22 17.71 -22.53
N THR A 73 -0.80 17.16 -23.19
CA THR A 73 -0.69 15.98 -24.05
C THR A 73 0.49 16.14 -25.01
N VAL A 74 1.51 15.29 -24.88
CA VAL A 74 2.48 15.09 -25.96
C VAL A 74 1.99 13.88 -26.74
N PRO A 75 1.55 14.03 -28.01
CA PRO A 75 1.23 12.87 -28.83
C PRO A 75 2.52 12.11 -29.15
N CYS A 76 2.50 10.80 -28.90
CA CYS A 76 3.48 9.86 -29.43
C CYS A 76 3.63 10.09 -30.94
N GLN A 77 4.86 10.33 -31.40
CA GLN A 77 5.25 10.04 -32.76
C GLN A 77 6.22 8.85 -32.71
N ILE A 78 5.96 7.91 -33.63
CA ILE A 78 6.58 6.59 -33.82
C ILE A 78 8.04 6.73 -34.26
#